data_AF-A0A841KSQ0-F1
#
_entry.id   AF-A0A841KSQ0-F1
#
_cell.length_a   1.000
_cell.length_b   1.000
_cell.length_c   1.000
_cell.angle_alpha   90.00
_cell.angle_beta   90.00
_cell.angle_gamma   90.00
#
_symmetry.space_group_name_H-M   'P 1'
#
loop_
_entity.id
_entity.type
_entity.pdbx_description
1 polymer ?
#
loop_
_entity_poly.entity_id
_entity_poly.type
_entity_poly.pdbx_seq_one_letter_code
_entity_poly.pdbx_strand_id
1 'polypeptide(L)'
;MEKLSMNQIILEMEEIINHIPEVISSKVIVSASNDLEEIHVLASNQRNAKQIARDIQSALTAKFDIKVDHKIISVAQINFKQETESEFRLKIHSIGYSVSGNMAQIKVVLQKGDELIEGLAEGMNSKNNVYRMVANATLECIHTLLGMNSTFIVEDIEQMQLAKRNVIVTAISLITHHEEELMVGSAVVRKDEYETIVRATLDAINRRIVRFGN
;
A
#
# COMPACT_ATOMS: atom_id res chain seq x y z
N MET A 1 20.00 14.48 -34.09
CA MET A 1 19.34 14.81 -32.81
C MET A 1 18.16 15.70 -33.15
N GLU A 2 16.96 15.12 -33.19
CA GLU A 2 15.73 15.89 -33.35
C GLU A 2 15.59 16.86 -32.18
N LYS A 3 15.30 18.14 -32.48
CA LYS A 3 14.92 19.09 -31.44
C LYS A 3 13.60 18.60 -30.84
N LEU A 4 13.62 18.17 -29.58
CA LEU A 4 12.42 17.93 -28.81
C LEU A 4 11.50 19.16 -28.96
N SER A 5 10.23 18.92 -29.28
CA SER A 5 9.23 19.97 -29.31
C SER A 5 9.10 20.57 -27.91
N MET A 6 8.77 21.87 -27.81
CA MET A 6 8.69 22.55 -26.51
C MET A 6 7.73 21.83 -25.54
N ASN A 7 6.64 21.27 -26.06
CA ASN A 7 5.71 20.46 -25.27
C ASN A 7 6.35 19.21 -24.67
N GLN A 8 7.30 18.57 -25.37
CA GLN A 8 8.03 17.42 -24.82
C GLN A 8 8.98 17.85 -23.69
N ILE A 9 9.65 18.99 -23.84
CA ILE A 9 10.53 19.53 -22.78
C ILE A 9 9.72 19.83 -21.52
N ILE A 10 8.54 20.44 -21.67
CA ILE A 10 7.62 20.73 -20.56
C ILE A 10 7.20 19.43 -19.85
N LEU A 11 6.83 18.39 -20.60
CA LEU A 11 6.44 17.10 -20.03
C LEU A 11 7.61 16.44 -19.29
N GLU A 12 8.84 16.50 -19.83
CA GLU A 12 10.03 15.99 -19.15
C GLU A 12 10.32 16.77 -17.86
N MET A 13 10.12 18.10 -17.85
CA MET A 13 10.26 18.91 -16.63
C MET A 13 9.25 18.51 -15.57
N GLU A 14 7.97 18.40 -15.93
CA GLU A 14 6.90 17.95 -15.04
C GLU A 14 7.20 16.55 -14.49
N GLU A 15 7.69 15.64 -15.34
CA GLU A 15 8.07 14.28 -14.94
C GLU A 15 9.17 14.28 -13.87
N ILE A 16 10.24 15.05 -14.05
CA ILE A 16 11.33 15.13 -13.05
C ILE A 16 10.84 15.75 -11.75
N ILE A 17 10.03 16.80 -11.84
CA ILE A 17 9.48 17.45 -10.65
C ILE A 17 8.61 16.45 -9.86
N ASN A 18 7.84 15.61 -10.54
CA ASN A 18 7.00 14.59 -9.92
C ASN A 18 7.81 13.43 -9.28
N HIS A 19 9.10 13.28 -9.62
CA HIS A 19 9.99 12.32 -8.95
C HIS A 19 10.62 12.86 -7.66
N ILE A 20 10.43 14.14 -7.33
CA ILE A 20 10.93 14.72 -6.07
C ILE A 20 10.07 14.19 -4.91
N PRO A 21 10.68 13.72 -3.80
CA PRO A 21 9.93 13.21 -2.66
C PRO A 21 8.88 14.21 -2.16
N GLU A 22 7.68 13.69 -1.89
CA GLU A 22 6.47 14.42 -1.47
C GLU A 22 5.78 15.28 -2.53
N VAL A 23 6.28 15.33 -3.78
CA VAL A 23 5.55 15.92 -4.91
C VAL A 23 4.54 14.91 -5.43
N ILE A 24 3.30 15.35 -5.60
CA ILE A 24 2.18 14.52 -6.09
C ILE A 24 1.98 14.76 -7.58
N SER A 25 1.98 16.03 -7.98
CA SER A 25 1.85 16.44 -9.36
C SER A 25 2.41 17.84 -9.55
N SER A 26 2.73 18.16 -10.80
CA SER A 26 3.21 19.48 -11.18
C SER A 26 2.66 19.89 -12.54
N LYS A 27 2.59 21.20 -12.74
CA LYS A 27 2.25 21.82 -14.00
C LYS A 27 3.21 22.95 -14.29
N VAL A 28 3.83 22.93 -15.47
CA VAL A 28 4.70 23.99 -15.95
C VAL A 28 3.96 24.80 -16.99
N ILE A 29 3.96 26.12 -16.82
CA ILE A 29 3.33 27.10 -17.71
C ILE A 29 4.42 27.96 -18.33
N VAL A 30 4.40 28.06 -19.65
CA VAL A 30 5.31 28.89 -20.44
C VAL A 30 4.55 29.96 -21.21
N SER A 31 5.20 31.10 -21.41
CA SER A 31 4.67 32.21 -22.20
C SER A 31 4.61 31.86 -23.70
N ALA A 32 3.96 32.72 -24.47
CA ALA A 32 4.04 32.68 -25.94
C ALA A 32 5.47 32.93 -26.47
N SER A 33 6.35 33.52 -25.66
CA SER A 33 7.78 33.70 -25.95
C SER A 33 8.65 32.53 -25.47
N ASN A 34 8.05 31.42 -25.00
CA ASN A 34 8.71 30.22 -24.50
C ASN A 34 9.50 30.41 -23.19
N ASP A 35 9.19 31.46 -22.43
CA ASP A 35 9.78 31.71 -21.12
C ASP A 35 8.95 31.03 -20.02
N LEU A 36 9.60 30.51 -18.98
CA LEU A 36 8.90 29.93 -17.84
C LEU A 36 8.19 31.02 -17.04
N GLU A 37 6.86 30.94 -16.95
CA GLU A 37 6.05 31.90 -16.21
C GLU A 37 5.67 31.37 -14.83
N GLU A 38 5.19 30.13 -14.75
CA GLU A 38 4.68 29.54 -13.52
C GLU A 38 5.00 28.04 -13.44
N ILE A 39 5.31 27.57 -12.23
CA ILE A 39 5.42 26.15 -11.89
C ILE A 39 4.50 25.92 -10.70
N HIS A 40 3.37 25.26 -10.95
CA HIS A 40 2.44 24.85 -9.91
C HIS A 40 2.78 23.44 -9.46
N VAL A 41 2.92 23.27 -8.15
CA VAL A 41 3.29 21.99 -7.55
C VAL A 41 2.31 21.66 -6.46
N LEU A 42 1.68 20.50 -6.59
CA LEU A 42 0.90 19.90 -5.53
C LEU A 42 1.83 18.96 -4.76
N ALA A 43 1.96 19.19 -3.45
CA ALA A 43 2.82 18.40 -2.60
C ALA A 43 2.11 18.00 -1.29
N SER A 44 2.60 16.94 -0.67
CA SER A 44 2.24 16.62 0.72
C SER A 44 2.79 17.68 1.68
N ASN A 45 2.26 17.74 2.89
CA ASN A 45 2.76 18.61 3.95
C ASN A 45 3.85 17.97 4.84
N GLN A 46 4.37 16.79 4.48
CA GLN A 46 5.42 16.11 5.24
C GLN A 46 6.78 16.82 5.14
N ARG A 47 6.99 17.61 4.09
CA ARG A 47 8.19 18.43 3.88
C ARG A 47 7.84 19.91 3.80
N ASN A 48 8.82 20.78 4.04
CA ASN A 48 8.61 22.23 3.94
C ASN A 48 8.55 22.68 2.47
N ALA A 49 7.55 23.49 2.09
CA ALA A 49 7.40 24.04 0.74
C ALA A 49 8.68 24.71 0.18
N LYS A 50 9.45 25.43 1.02
CA LYS A 50 10.72 26.06 0.60
C LYS A 50 11.85 25.06 0.36
N GLN A 51 11.78 23.86 0.93
CA GLN A 51 12.72 22.79 0.60
C GLN A 51 12.35 22.17 -0.74
N ILE A 52 11.06 21.88 -0.96
CA ILE A 52 10.54 21.37 -2.24
C ILE A 52 10.88 22.33 -3.39
N ALA A 53 10.63 23.62 -3.22
CA ALA A 53 10.98 24.63 -4.23
C ALA A 53 12.50 24.64 -4.54
N ARG A 54 13.36 24.45 -3.54
CA ARG A 54 14.82 24.37 -3.74
C ARG A 54 15.26 23.10 -4.46
N ASP A 55 14.62 21.97 -4.17
CA ASP A 55 14.87 20.71 -4.87
C ASP A 55 14.47 20.83 -6.34
N ILE A 56 13.34 21.47 -6.64
CA ILE A 56 12.88 21.76 -8.01
C ILE A 56 13.89 22.62 -8.75
N GLN A 57 14.33 23.74 -8.15
CA GLN A 57 15.35 24.60 -8.76
C GLN A 57 16.62 23.79 -9.06
N SER A 58 17.06 22.97 -8.11
CA SER A 58 18.27 22.16 -8.24
C SER A 58 18.13 21.09 -9.34
N ALA A 59 16.97 20.42 -9.42
CA ALA A 59 16.69 19.41 -10.43
C ALA A 59 16.62 20.00 -11.85
N LEU A 60 15.94 21.13 -12.01
CA LEU A 60 15.81 21.80 -13.31
C LEU A 60 17.13 22.40 -13.79
N THR A 61 17.92 22.98 -12.90
CA THR A 61 19.28 23.44 -13.23
C THR A 61 20.19 22.26 -13.60
N ALA A 62 20.13 21.14 -12.88
CA ALA A 62 20.99 20.00 -13.14
C ALA A 62 20.66 19.28 -14.47
N LYS A 63 19.39 19.12 -14.82
CA LYS A 63 18.97 18.34 -15.99
C LYS A 63 18.76 19.17 -17.26
N PHE A 64 18.36 20.44 -17.14
CA PHE A 64 18.06 21.29 -18.29
C PHE A 64 18.94 22.53 -18.40
N ASP A 65 19.86 22.77 -17.46
CA ASP A 65 20.67 23.99 -17.36
C ASP A 65 19.80 25.28 -17.26
N ILE A 66 18.58 25.15 -16.72
CA ILE A 66 17.64 26.25 -16.55
C ILE A 66 17.72 26.78 -15.13
N LYS A 67 17.97 28.08 -14.98
CA LYS A 67 17.87 28.78 -13.69
C LYS A 67 16.44 29.28 -13.50
N VAL A 68 15.77 28.74 -12.49
CA VAL A 68 14.39 29.08 -12.13
C VAL A 68 14.38 30.00 -10.91
N ASP A 69 13.64 31.11 -10.97
CA ASP A 69 13.39 31.94 -9.79
C ASP A 69 12.35 31.24 -8.88
N HIS A 70 12.65 31.16 -7.58
CA HIS A 70 11.71 30.61 -6.59
C HIS A 70 10.35 31.31 -6.58
N LYS A 71 10.26 32.56 -7.05
CA LYS A 71 9.00 33.32 -7.11
C LYS A 71 7.96 32.74 -8.07
N ILE A 72 8.40 32.03 -9.10
CA ILE A 72 7.50 31.41 -10.08
C ILE A 72 7.07 30.00 -9.66
N ILE A 73 7.63 29.48 -8.56
CA ILE A 73 7.29 28.16 -8.02
C ILE A 73 6.23 28.33 -6.93
N SER A 74 5.01 27.91 -7.24
CA SER A 74 3.91 27.85 -6.28
C SER A 74 3.76 26.42 -5.78
N VAL A 75 4.04 26.19 -4.49
CA VAL A 75 3.84 24.88 -3.85
C VAL A 75 2.57 24.92 -3.02
N ALA A 76 1.51 24.32 -3.54
CA ALA A 76 0.30 24.05 -2.80
C ALA A 76 0.50 22.76 -1.99
N GLN A 77 0.49 22.90 -0.67
CA GLN A 77 0.59 21.74 0.22
C GLN A 77 -0.81 21.28 0.59
N ILE A 78 -1.15 20.06 0.16
CA ILE A 78 -2.29 19.40 0.73
C ILE A 78 -1.84 18.70 1.99
N ASN A 79 -2.61 18.95 3.05
CA ASN A 79 -2.63 18.08 4.19
C ASN A 79 -3.29 16.80 3.68
N PHE A 80 -2.49 15.93 3.05
CA PHE A 80 -2.60 14.55 3.48
C PHE A 80 -2.37 14.65 4.98
N LYS A 81 -3.47 14.80 5.74
CA LYS A 81 -3.66 13.84 6.80
C LYS A 81 -3.19 12.57 6.13
N GLN A 82 -2.05 12.03 6.56
CA GLN A 82 -2.00 10.59 6.62
C GLN A 82 -3.39 10.29 7.19
N GLU A 83 -4.30 9.82 6.36
CA GLU A 83 -5.36 8.97 6.86
C GLU A 83 -4.53 7.95 7.59
N THR A 84 -4.36 8.25 8.88
CA THR A 84 -3.36 7.60 9.69
C THR A 84 -3.65 6.13 9.48
N GLU A 85 -2.66 5.26 9.55
CA GLU A 85 -2.88 3.80 9.61
C GLU A 85 -4.02 3.40 10.59
N SER A 86 -4.45 4.32 11.47
CA SER A 86 -5.68 4.33 12.26
C SER A 86 -7.03 4.25 11.50
N GLU A 87 -7.25 4.82 10.32
CA GLU A 87 -8.59 4.81 9.65
C GLU A 87 -8.86 3.49 8.92
N PHE A 88 -7.82 2.81 8.41
CA PHE A 88 -7.91 1.45 7.87
C PHE A 88 -7.44 0.40 8.89
N ARG A 89 -7.65 0.60 10.20
CA ARG A 89 -7.22 -0.39 11.19
C ARG A 89 -8.27 -1.50 11.37
N LEU A 90 -8.08 -2.60 10.66
CA LEU A 90 -8.85 -3.82 10.87
C LEU A 90 -8.57 -4.41 12.25
N LYS A 91 -9.64 -4.73 12.97
CA LYS A 91 -9.60 -5.47 14.24
C LYS A 91 -10.17 -6.87 14.04
N ILE A 92 -9.62 -7.85 14.73
CA ILE A 92 -10.19 -9.19 14.77
C ILE A 92 -11.41 -9.13 15.70
N HIS A 93 -12.60 -9.38 15.16
CA HIS A 93 -13.84 -9.45 15.95
C HIS A 93 -14.04 -10.86 16.51
N SER A 94 -13.96 -11.89 15.65
CA SER A 94 -14.08 -13.28 16.07
C SER A 94 -13.43 -14.24 15.08
N ILE A 95 -13.03 -15.41 15.58
CA ILE A 95 -12.59 -16.54 14.77
C ILE A 95 -13.41 -17.76 15.22
N GLY A 96 -14.11 -18.38 14.28
CA GLY A 96 -14.91 -19.58 14.47
C GLY A 96 -14.26 -20.77 13.79
N TYR A 97 -14.23 -21.90 14.50
CA TYR A 97 -13.76 -23.19 14.01
C TYR A 97 -14.87 -24.21 14.24
N SER A 98 -15.39 -24.83 13.18
CA SER A 98 -16.39 -25.90 13.26
C SER A 98 -15.93 -27.12 12.47
N VAL A 99 -16.33 -28.31 12.91
CA VAL A 99 -15.95 -29.58 12.29
C VAL A 99 -17.20 -30.38 11.98
N SER A 100 -17.26 -30.91 10.77
CA SER A 100 -18.28 -31.86 10.32
C SER A 100 -17.59 -33.04 9.66
N GLY A 101 -17.52 -34.17 10.38
CA GLY A 101 -16.78 -35.35 9.92
C GLY A 101 -15.28 -35.06 9.74
N ASN A 102 -14.77 -35.24 8.53
CA ASN A 102 -13.38 -34.94 8.16
C ASN A 102 -13.20 -33.52 7.58
N MET A 103 -14.27 -32.74 7.49
CA MET A 103 -14.23 -31.35 7.05
C MET A 103 -14.19 -30.40 8.24
N ALA A 104 -13.47 -29.32 8.08
CA ALA A 104 -13.52 -28.15 8.94
C ALA A 104 -14.07 -26.96 8.15
N GLN A 105 -14.65 -26.00 8.87
CA GLN A 105 -14.98 -24.67 8.37
C GLN A 105 -14.36 -23.66 9.32
N ILE A 106 -13.65 -22.68 8.74
CA ILE A 106 -13.15 -21.51 9.44
C ILE A 106 -14.01 -20.31 9.05
N LYS A 107 -14.43 -19.56 10.06
CA LYS A 107 -15.05 -18.25 9.91
C LYS A 107 -14.18 -17.20 10.58
N VAL A 108 -13.71 -16.22 9.81
CA VAL A 108 -13.02 -15.04 10.36
C VAL A 108 -13.97 -13.86 10.22
N VAL A 109 -14.09 -13.05 11.27
CA VAL A 109 -14.83 -11.79 11.23
C VAL A 109 -13.86 -10.68 11.61
N LEU A 110 -13.67 -9.73 10.68
CA LEU A 110 -12.90 -8.51 10.90
C LEU A 110 -13.83 -7.33 11.09
N GLN A 111 -13.39 -6.33 11.83
CA GLN A 111 -14.12 -5.09 12.08
C GLN A 111 -13.35 -3.89 11.55
N LYS A 112 -14.01 -3.06 10.75
CA LYS A 112 -13.53 -1.74 10.28
C LYS A 112 -14.52 -0.67 10.74
N GLY A 113 -14.16 0.14 11.74
CA GLY A 113 -15.12 1.05 12.36
C GLY A 113 -16.30 0.27 12.94
N ASP A 114 -17.51 0.54 12.45
CA ASP A 114 -18.75 -0.15 12.84
C ASP A 114 -19.13 -1.31 11.90
N GLU A 115 -18.40 -1.48 10.79
CA GLU A 115 -18.66 -2.53 9.81
C GLU A 115 -18.00 -3.85 10.23
N LEU A 116 -18.76 -4.94 10.13
CA LEU A 116 -18.28 -6.31 10.31
C LEU A 116 -18.21 -7.00 8.96
N ILE A 117 -17.02 -7.53 8.65
CA ILE A 117 -16.74 -8.24 7.40
C ILE A 117 -16.46 -9.70 7.75
N GLU A 118 -17.21 -10.60 7.13
CA GLU A 118 -17.08 -12.04 7.31
C GLU A 118 -16.33 -12.67 6.14
N GLY A 119 -15.45 -13.62 6.44
CA GLY A 119 -14.79 -14.46 5.47
C GLY A 119 -14.82 -15.93 5.91
N LEU A 120 -14.96 -16.82 4.94
CA LEU A 120 -15.18 -18.25 5.15
C LEU A 120 -14.15 -19.08 4.38
N ALA A 121 -13.70 -20.18 4.97
CA ALA A 121 -12.92 -21.18 4.26
C ALA A 121 -13.29 -22.59 4.75
N GLU A 122 -13.46 -23.53 3.81
CA GLU A 122 -13.80 -24.92 4.08
C GLU A 122 -12.76 -25.87 3.49
N GLY A 123 -12.57 -27.02 4.13
CA GLY A 123 -11.58 -27.99 3.66
C GLY A 123 -11.35 -29.14 4.63
N MET A 124 -10.40 -29.99 4.28
CA MET A 124 -10.02 -31.15 5.10
C MET A 124 -9.46 -30.72 6.45
N ASN A 125 -9.90 -31.37 7.52
CA ASN A 125 -9.45 -31.10 8.88
C ASN A 125 -8.07 -31.74 9.16
N SER A 126 -7.02 -31.16 8.60
CA SER A 126 -5.63 -31.44 8.98
C SER A 126 -4.97 -30.16 9.49
N LYS A 127 -3.98 -30.27 10.38
CA LYS A 127 -3.36 -29.12 11.04
C LYS A 127 -2.87 -28.05 10.05
N ASN A 128 -2.06 -28.44 9.06
CA ASN A 128 -1.50 -27.52 8.08
C ASN A 128 -2.59 -26.93 7.18
N ASN A 129 -3.61 -27.71 6.83
CA ASN A 129 -4.71 -27.21 6.01
C ASN A 129 -5.57 -26.21 6.79
N VAL A 130 -5.84 -26.47 8.07
CA VAL A 130 -6.56 -25.54 8.95
C VAL A 130 -5.82 -24.21 9.06
N TYR A 131 -4.49 -24.20 9.17
CA TYR A 131 -3.73 -22.95 9.15
C TYR A 131 -3.94 -22.17 7.85
N ARG A 132 -3.84 -22.84 6.69
CA ARG A 132 -4.14 -22.19 5.39
C ARG A 132 -5.58 -21.70 5.31
N MET A 133 -6.54 -22.45 5.85
CA MET A 133 -7.94 -22.06 5.88
C MET A 133 -8.17 -20.80 6.74
N VAL A 134 -7.46 -20.64 7.86
CA VAL A 134 -7.52 -19.41 8.65
C VAL A 134 -7.01 -18.20 7.86
N ALA A 135 -5.89 -18.35 7.15
CA ALA A 135 -5.38 -17.27 6.29
C ALA A 135 -6.32 -16.99 5.11
N ASN A 136 -6.85 -18.02 4.45
CA ASN A 136 -7.79 -17.87 3.34
C ASN A 136 -9.10 -17.18 3.78
N ALA A 137 -9.68 -17.57 4.92
CA ALA A 137 -10.85 -16.89 5.48
C ALA A 137 -10.55 -15.41 5.82
N THR A 138 -9.30 -15.11 6.21
CA THR A 138 -8.85 -13.72 6.41
C THR A 138 -8.77 -12.97 5.08
N LEU A 139 -8.18 -13.56 4.04
CA LEU A 139 -8.11 -12.96 2.71
C LEU A 139 -9.50 -12.74 2.10
N GLU A 140 -10.44 -13.65 2.33
CA GLU A 140 -11.83 -13.51 1.88
C GLU A 140 -12.50 -12.26 2.49
N CYS A 141 -12.21 -11.95 3.78
CA CYS A 141 -12.64 -10.70 4.38
C CYS A 141 -12.09 -9.50 3.62
N ILE A 142 -10.81 -9.55 3.22
CA ILE A 142 -10.14 -8.45 2.51
C ILE A 142 -10.67 -8.29 1.08
N HIS A 143 -10.88 -9.39 0.37
CA HIS A 143 -11.49 -9.41 -0.96
C HIS A 143 -12.89 -8.78 -0.93
N THR A 144 -13.70 -9.17 0.05
CA THR A 144 -15.03 -8.57 0.26
C THR A 144 -14.94 -7.08 0.56
N LEU A 145 -14.06 -6.68 1.48
CA LEU A 145 -13.88 -5.28 1.87
C LEU A 145 -13.42 -4.38 0.71
N LEU A 146 -12.60 -4.90 -0.20
CA LEU A 146 -12.02 -4.13 -1.31
C LEU A 146 -12.80 -4.29 -2.62
N GLY A 147 -13.85 -5.12 -2.66
CA GLY A 147 -14.57 -5.44 -3.89
C GLY A 147 -13.68 -6.09 -4.96
N MET A 148 -12.62 -6.79 -4.55
CA MET A 148 -11.68 -7.47 -5.42
C MET A 148 -11.86 -8.98 -5.32
N ASN A 149 -11.69 -9.71 -6.42
CA ASN A 149 -11.79 -11.17 -6.43
C ASN A 149 -10.40 -11.80 -6.59
N SER A 150 -10.03 -12.66 -5.64
CA SER A 150 -8.93 -13.64 -5.78
C SER A 150 -7.54 -13.06 -6.12
N THR A 151 -7.27 -11.82 -5.73
CA THR A 151 -5.99 -11.14 -6.04
C THR A 151 -4.84 -11.55 -5.10
N PHE A 152 -5.20 -11.98 -3.89
CA PHE A 152 -4.25 -12.43 -2.86
C PHE A 152 -4.33 -13.94 -2.72
N ILE A 153 -3.17 -14.60 -2.69
CA ILE A 153 -3.06 -16.06 -2.60
C ILE A 153 -2.13 -16.42 -1.44
N VAL A 154 -2.56 -17.36 -0.60
CA VAL A 154 -1.70 -17.93 0.45
C VAL A 154 -0.72 -18.90 -0.19
N GLU A 155 0.56 -18.55 -0.18
CA GLU A 155 1.63 -19.45 -0.63
C GLU A 155 2.03 -20.42 0.48
N ASP A 156 2.33 -19.88 1.66
CA ASP A 156 2.81 -20.69 2.77
C ASP A 156 2.54 -20.08 4.14
N ILE A 157 2.48 -20.96 5.15
CA ILE A 157 2.35 -20.58 6.56
C ILE A 157 3.25 -21.49 7.38
N GLU A 158 4.24 -20.89 8.03
CA GLU A 158 5.22 -21.61 8.82
C GLU A 158 5.28 -21.13 10.26
N GLN A 159 5.42 -22.08 11.17
CA GLN A 159 5.58 -21.83 12.60
C GLN A 159 7.03 -22.09 12.99
N MET A 160 7.74 -21.03 13.38
CA MET A 160 9.14 -21.09 13.79
C MET A 160 9.35 -20.61 15.22
N GLN A 161 10.47 -20.98 15.84
CA GLN A 161 10.88 -20.42 17.12
C GLN A 161 11.89 -19.29 16.93
N LEU A 162 11.62 -18.14 17.56
CA LEU A 162 12.53 -17.01 17.64
C LEU A 162 12.59 -16.50 19.08
N ALA A 163 13.80 -16.41 19.64
CA ALA A 163 14.00 -16.01 21.04
C ALA A 163 13.13 -16.81 22.04
N LYS A 164 13.01 -18.13 21.83
CA LYS A 164 12.18 -19.07 22.62
C LYS A 164 10.67 -18.76 22.59
N ARG A 165 10.19 -18.00 21.59
CA ARG A 165 8.78 -17.74 21.34
C ARG A 165 8.39 -18.32 19.99
N ASN A 166 7.20 -18.87 19.90
CA ASN A 166 6.64 -19.27 18.61
C ASN A 166 6.25 -18.02 17.82
N VAL A 167 6.64 -17.98 16.56
CA VAL A 167 6.31 -16.95 15.59
C VAL A 167 5.70 -17.64 14.39
N ILE A 168 4.58 -17.11 13.93
CA ILE A 168 3.96 -17.53 12.66
C ILE A 168 4.40 -16.55 11.60
N VAL A 169 4.87 -17.09 10.47
CA VAL A 169 5.22 -16.35 9.27
C VAL A 169 4.26 -16.78 8.17
N THR A 170 3.73 -15.80 7.45
CA THR A 170 2.80 -16.03 6.34
C THR A 170 3.36 -15.39 5.08
N ALA A 171 3.36 -16.15 3.99
CA ALA A 171 3.75 -15.71 2.67
C ALA A 171 2.48 -15.61 1.79
N ILE A 172 2.21 -14.42 1.26
CA ILE A 172 1.04 -14.11 0.44
C ILE A 172 1.52 -13.53 -0.89
N SER A 173 1.10 -14.10 -2.01
CA SER A 173 1.31 -13.52 -3.33
C SER A 173 0.18 -12.57 -3.69
N LEU A 174 0.51 -11.39 -4.22
CA LEU A 174 -0.41 -10.51 -4.92
C LEU A 174 -0.20 -10.74 -6.43
N ILE A 175 -1.24 -11.20 -7.12
CA ILE A 175 -1.20 -11.40 -8.57
C ILE A 175 -2.09 -10.35 -9.24
N THR A 176 -1.50 -9.47 -10.03
CA THR A 176 -2.19 -8.50 -10.87
C THR A 176 -1.96 -8.82 -12.36
N HIS A 177 -2.61 -8.09 -13.27
CA HIS A 177 -2.36 -8.25 -14.71
C HIS A 177 -0.93 -7.89 -15.16
N HIS A 178 -0.16 -7.20 -14.32
CA HIS A 178 1.14 -6.62 -14.70
C HIS A 178 2.30 -7.12 -13.84
N GLU A 179 2.03 -7.54 -12.61
CA GLU A 179 3.05 -7.96 -11.65
C GLU A 179 2.55 -9.07 -10.72
N GLU A 180 3.49 -9.94 -10.35
CA GLU A 180 3.39 -10.89 -9.25
C GLU A 180 4.36 -10.44 -8.16
N GLU A 181 3.86 -10.23 -6.95
CA GLU A 181 4.66 -9.79 -5.81
C GLU A 181 4.45 -10.72 -4.61
N LEU A 182 5.54 -11.26 -4.07
CA LEU A 182 5.52 -12.01 -2.82
C LEU A 182 5.61 -11.06 -1.62
N MET A 183 4.64 -11.15 -0.72
CA MET A 183 4.60 -10.41 0.53
C MET A 183 4.73 -11.36 1.71
N VAL A 184 5.43 -10.90 2.75
CA VAL A 184 5.62 -11.67 3.98
C VAL A 184 5.16 -10.85 5.17
N GLY A 185 4.45 -11.51 6.08
CA GLY A 185 4.04 -10.98 7.36
C GLY A 185 4.33 -11.96 8.49
N SER A 186 4.39 -11.45 9.71
CA SER A 186 4.68 -12.29 10.87
C SER A 186 3.99 -11.83 12.15
N ALA A 187 3.75 -12.78 13.06
CA ALA A 187 3.23 -12.46 14.38
C ALA A 187 3.73 -13.45 15.43
N VAL A 188 4.09 -12.92 16.61
CA VAL A 188 4.43 -13.74 17.78
C VAL A 188 3.15 -14.36 18.35
N VAL A 189 3.17 -15.68 18.53
CA VAL A 189 2.09 -16.44 19.17
C VAL A 189 2.03 -16.05 20.65
N ARG A 190 0.85 -15.61 21.10
CA ARG A 190 0.61 -15.27 22.51
C ARG A 190 -0.25 -16.32 23.20
N LYS A 191 -1.50 -16.46 22.75
CA LYS A 191 -2.50 -17.37 23.35
C LYS A 191 -3.11 -18.30 22.33
N ASP A 192 -3.38 -17.79 21.14
CA ASP A 192 -4.12 -18.49 20.09
C ASP A 192 -3.33 -18.46 18.78
N GLU A 193 -3.10 -19.64 18.19
CA GLU A 193 -2.37 -19.77 16.92
C GLU A 193 -3.19 -19.24 15.74
N TYR A 194 -4.51 -19.42 15.73
CA TYR A 194 -5.39 -18.92 14.67
C TYR A 194 -5.46 -17.40 14.70
N GLU A 195 -5.62 -16.78 15.87
CA GLU A 195 -5.53 -15.31 15.99
C GLU A 195 -4.17 -14.80 15.49
N THR A 196 -3.10 -15.54 15.79
CA THR A 196 -1.76 -15.18 15.35
C THR A 196 -1.60 -15.32 13.84
N ILE A 197 -2.19 -16.33 13.19
CA ILE A 197 -2.23 -16.46 11.73
C ILE A 197 -2.97 -15.27 11.12
N VAL A 198 -4.16 -14.91 11.61
CA VAL A 198 -4.90 -13.74 11.11
C VAL A 198 -4.03 -12.48 11.19
N ARG A 199 -3.32 -12.28 12.32
CA ARG A 199 -2.41 -11.14 12.50
C ARG A 199 -1.22 -11.17 11.53
N ALA A 200 -0.60 -12.33 11.31
CA ALA A 200 0.52 -12.47 10.37
C ALA A 200 0.06 -12.26 8.91
N THR A 201 -1.11 -12.76 8.55
CA THR A 201 -1.73 -12.53 7.24
C THR A 201 -2.02 -11.06 7.01
N LEU A 202 -2.66 -10.37 7.98
CA LEU A 202 -2.89 -8.92 7.90
C LEU A 202 -1.56 -8.14 7.83
N ASP A 203 -0.55 -8.51 8.61
CA ASP A 203 0.78 -7.90 8.55
C ASP A 203 1.43 -8.01 7.16
N ALA A 204 1.22 -9.12 6.45
CA ALA A 204 1.74 -9.31 5.09
C ALA A 204 1.14 -8.32 4.10
N ILE A 205 -0.18 -8.07 4.20
CA ILE A 205 -0.96 -7.33 3.19
C ILE A 205 -1.27 -5.87 3.57
N ASN A 206 -1.14 -5.47 4.84
CA ASN A 206 -1.50 -4.13 5.32
C ASN A 206 -0.78 -3.01 4.56
N ARG A 207 0.48 -3.22 4.17
CA ARG A 207 1.26 -2.23 3.40
C ARG A 207 0.66 -1.95 2.01
N ARG A 208 -0.10 -2.90 1.44
CA ARG A 208 -0.74 -2.77 0.13
C ARG A 208 -2.20 -2.35 0.25
N ILE A 209 -2.93 -2.84 1.25
CA ILE A 209 -4.34 -2.49 1.43
C ILE A 209 -4.52 -0.97 1.64
N VAL A 210 -3.62 -0.31 2.36
CA VAL A 210 -3.66 1.17 2.53
C VAL A 210 -3.55 1.91 1.19
N ARG A 211 -2.97 1.30 0.15
CA ARG A 211 -2.91 1.90 -1.20
C ARG A 211 -4.16 1.64 -2.06
N PHE A 212 -4.88 0.54 -1.81
CA PHE A 212 -6.11 0.20 -2.54
C PHE A 212 -7.37 0.73 -1.87
N GLY A 213 -7.31 1.05 -0.57
CA GLY A 213 -8.42 1.54 0.23
C GLY A 213 -8.65 3.05 0.18
N ASN A 214 -7.88 3.78 -0.63
CA ASN A 214 -7.87 5.24 -0.78
C ASN A 214 -8.23 5.66 -2.20
#